data_AF-A0A4V1D8A7-F1
#
_entry.id   AF-A0A4V1D8A7-F1
#
_cell.length_a   1.000
_cell.length_b   1.000
_cell.length_c   1.000
_cell.angle_alpha   90.00
_cell.angle_beta   90.00
_cell.angle_gamma   90.00
#
_symmetry.space_group_name_H-M   'P 1'
#
loop_
_entity.id
_entity.type
_entity.pdbx_description
1 polymer ?
#
loop_
_entity_poly.entity_id
_entity_poly.type
_entity_poly.pdbx_seq_one_letter_code
_entity_poly.pdbx_strand_id
1 'polypeptide(L)'
;MKNDGNGWSVSLDQATAVHESGFRLTFTGHPSTRNFDIQPSGMPASMEALEWARLLRQGTDLYRQAFGDDDGSFEPPRGAVEAAPKKPVITVKRRRQVNP
;
A
#
# COMPACT_ATOMS: atom_id res chain seq x y z
N MET A 1 15.97 12.04 -3.90
CA MET A 1 14.50 12.00 -4.03
C MET A 1 14.16 10.97 -5.11
N LYS A 2 13.42 9.92 -4.76
CA LYS A 2 12.99 8.85 -5.68
C LYS A 2 11.53 9.15 -6.06
N ASN A 3 11.23 9.23 -7.36
CA ASN A 3 9.90 9.58 -7.90
C ASN A 3 9.29 8.36 -8.59
N ASP A 4 8.10 7.93 -8.16
CA ASP A 4 7.48 6.67 -8.59
C ASP A 4 6.46 6.82 -9.74
N GLY A 5 6.49 7.94 -10.47
CA GLY A 5 5.58 8.19 -11.61
C GLY A 5 4.10 8.36 -11.25
N ASN A 6 3.74 8.18 -9.98
CA ASN A 6 2.38 8.29 -9.43
C ASN A 6 2.21 9.55 -8.55
N GLY A 7 2.96 10.62 -8.82
CA GLY A 7 2.85 11.89 -8.09
C GLY A 7 3.54 11.95 -6.72
N TRP A 8 4.21 10.88 -6.29
CA TRP A 8 4.85 10.79 -4.97
C TRP A 8 6.35 11.09 -5.01
N SER A 9 6.79 11.88 -4.04
CA SER A 9 8.18 12.20 -3.73
C SER A 9 8.51 11.72 -2.32
N VAL A 10 9.40 10.73 -2.21
CA VAL A 10 9.81 10.16 -0.92
C VAL A 10 11.24 10.60 -0.56
N SER A 11 11.42 10.99 0.70
CA SER A 11 12.70 11.41 1.29
C SER A 11 12.96 10.60 2.57
N LEU A 12 13.91 9.66 2.49
CA LEU A 12 14.33 8.83 3.63
C LEU A 12 15.08 9.65 4.68
N ASP A 13 15.94 10.58 4.25
CA ASP A 13 16.70 11.48 5.13
C ASP A 13 15.78 12.30 6.05
N GLN A 14 14.69 12.82 5.49
CA GLN A 14 13.71 13.62 6.22
C GLN A 14 12.57 12.78 6.80
N ALA A 15 12.59 11.45 6.63
CA ALA A 15 11.49 10.56 6.98
C ALA A 15 10.12 11.10 6.52
N THR A 16 10.02 11.58 5.27
CA THR A 16 8.78 12.18 4.74
C THR A 16 8.43 11.68 3.35
N ALA A 17 7.13 11.57 3.06
CA ALA A 17 6.60 11.36 1.72
C ALA A 17 5.60 12.46 1.39
N VAL A 18 5.74 13.05 0.20
CA VAL A 18 4.89 14.16 -0.27
C VAL A 18 4.27 13.77 -1.60
N HIS A 19 2.97 13.94 -1.72
CA HIS A 19 2.23 13.78 -2.96
C HIS A 19 2.01 15.13 -3.62
N GLU A 20 1.91 15.16 -4.95
CA GLU A 20 1.66 16.36 -5.75
C GLU A 20 0.37 17.11 -5.38
N SER A 21 -0.61 16.42 -4.79
CA SER A 21 -1.84 17.03 -4.29
C SER A 21 -1.65 17.90 -3.04
N GLY A 22 -0.43 18.00 -2.52
CA GLY A 22 -0.12 18.67 -1.24
C GLY A 22 -0.28 17.77 -0.01
N PHE A 23 -0.64 16.50 -0.20
CA PHE A 23 -0.75 15.53 0.88
C PHE A 23 0.64 15.09 1.34
N ARG A 24 0.90 15.16 2.65
CA ARG A 24 2.22 14.87 3.23
C ARG A 24 2.10 13.86 4.36
N LEU A 25 2.93 12.84 4.33
CA LEU A 25 3.15 11.88 5.39
C LEU A 25 4.50 12.15 6.04
N THR A 26 4.50 12.33 7.35
CA THR A 26 5.72 12.36 8.16
C THR A 26 5.81 11.05 8.92
N PHE A 27 6.95 10.39 8.82
CA PHE A 27 7.23 9.13 9.48
C PHE A 27 8.14 9.39 10.67
N THR A 28 7.83 8.75 11.80
CA THR A 28 8.68 8.79 12.99
C THR A 28 9.11 7.37 13.34
N GLY A 29 10.40 7.18 13.63
CA GLY A 29 10.97 5.88 13.94
C GLY A 29 11.31 5.04 12.70
N HIS A 30 11.60 3.77 12.92
CA HIS A 30 12.07 2.86 11.88
C HIS A 30 10.93 1.92 11.46
N PRO A 31 10.68 1.69 10.15
CA PRO A 31 9.56 0.89 9.67
C PRO A 31 9.57 -0.59 10.10
N SER A 32 10.70 -1.07 10.63
CA SER A 32 10.89 -2.42 11.18
C SER A 32 10.68 -2.49 12.69
N THR A 33 10.55 -1.34 13.35
CA THR A 33 10.39 -1.24 14.81
C THR A 33 8.94 -0.99 15.18
N ARG A 34 8.55 -1.37 16.41
CA ARG A 34 7.21 -1.10 16.94
C ARG A 34 6.91 0.39 17.18
N ASN A 35 7.92 1.25 17.08
CA ASN A 35 7.80 2.69 17.30
C ASN A 35 7.60 3.45 15.98
N PHE A 36 7.14 2.76 14.94
CA PHE A 36 6.84 3.37 13.65
C PHE A 36 5.48 4.08 13.71
N ASP A 37 5.53 5.41 13.68
CA ASP A 37 4.34 6.27 13.69
C ASP A 37 4.24 7.06 12.38
N ILE A 38 3.01 7.36 11.96
CA ILE A 38 2.72 8.03 10.69
C ILE A 38 1.78 9.20 10.96
N GLN A 39 2.24 10.40 10.66
CA GLN A 39 1.47 11.62 10.82
C GLN A 39 1.09 12.21 9.44
N PRO A 40 -0.16 12.04 8.99
CA PRO A 40 -0.64 12.68 7.77
C PRO A 40 -0.93 14.17 7.98
N SER A 41 -0.69 14.98 6.95
CA SER A 41 -0.89 16.43 6.95
C SER A 41 -1.22 16.94 5.54
N GLY A 42 -1.78 18.16 5.45
CA GLY A 42 -2.12 18.78 4.16
C GLY A 42 -3.32 18.14 3.44
N MET A 43 -4.27 17.57 4.20
CA MET A 43 -5.47 16.97 3.62
C MET A 43 -6.49 18.05 3.18
N PRO A 44 -6.97 18.01 1.93
CA PRO A 44 -8.11 18.81 1.52
C PRO A 44 -9.40 18.25 2.14
N ALA A 45 -10.18 19.11 2.80
CA ALA A 45 -11.42 18.74 3.51
C ALA A 45 -12.51 18.17 2.59
N SER A 46 -12.38 18.36 1.27
CA SER A 46 -13.34 17.95 0.25
C SER A 46 -13.12 16.54 -0.30
N MET A 47 -12.05 15.85 0.09
CA MET A 47 -11.66 14.56 -0.47
C MET A 47 -12.30 13.39 0.29
N GLU A 48 -12.72 12.34 -0.41
CA GLU A 48 -13.39 11.20 0.22
C GLU A 48 -12.45 10.41 1.13
N ALA A 49 -12.98 9.88 2.25
CA ALA A 49 -12.23 9.05 3.19
C ALA A 49 -11.58 7.82 2.54
N LEU A 50 -12.19 7.29 1.47
CA LEU A 50 -11.63 6.18 0.72
C LEU A 50 -10.37 6.58 -0.06
N GLU A 51 -10.37 7.77 -0.66
CA GLU A 51 -9.20 8.32 -1.33
C GLU A 51 -8.09 8.60 -0.30
N TRP A 52 -8.44 9.05 0.89
CA TRP A 52 -7.48 9.25 1.99
C TRP A 52 -6.78 7.95 2.35
N ALA A 53 -7.55 6.88 2.53
CA ALA A 53 -7.00 5.57 2.84
C ALA A 53 -6.09 5.06 1.71
N ARG A 54 -6.43 5.34 0.45
CA ARG A 54 -5.59 4.98 -0.71
C ARG A 54 -4.27 5.74 -0.70
N LEU A 55 -4.29 7.07 -0.52
CA LEU A 55 -3.08 7.89 -0.46
C LEU A 55 -2.19 7.50 0.71
N LEU A 56 -2.78 7.28 1.89
CA LEU A 56 -2.06 6.85 3.07
C LEU A 56 -1.37 5.49 2.84
N ARG A 57 -2.09 4.53 2.25
CA ARG A 57 -1.53 3.23 1.89
C ARG A 57 -0.38 3.37 0.89
N GLN A 58 -0.57 4.12 -0.19
CA GLN A 58 0.43 4.32 -1.24
C GLN A 58 1.71 4.96 -0.68
N GLY A 59 1.58 6.07 0.05
CA GLY A 59 2.74 6.76 0.60
C GLY A 59 3.49 5.93 1.65
N THR A 60 2.78 5.12 2.44
CA THR A 60 3.41 4.21 3.40
C THR A 60 4.13 3.05 2.70
N ASP A 61 3.53 2.48 1.66
CA ASP A 61 4.13 1.38 0.89
C ASP A 61 5.41 1.84 0.19
N LEU A 62 5.36 3.01 -0.46
CA LEU A 62 6.52 3.64 -1.09
C LEU A 62 7.63 3.98 -0.09
N TYR A 63 7.28 4.50 1.08
CA TYR A 63 8.27 4.76 2.13
C TYR A 63 8.94 3.47 2.59
N ARG A 64 8.16 2.41 2.83
CA ARG A 64 8.69 1.10 3.24
C ARG A 64 9.53 0.45 2.15
N GLN A 65 9.14 0.59 0.89
CA GLN A 65 9.91 0.10 -0.25
C GLN A 65 11.23 0.85 -0.37
N ALA A 66 11.20 2.18 -0.34
CA ALA A 66 12.41 3.00 -0.36
C ALA A 66 13.34 2.67 0.82
N PHE A 67 12.78 2.36 1.99
CA PHE A 67 13.54 1.99 3.17
C PHE A 67 14.11 0.55 3.07
N GLY A 68 13.35 -0.41 2.55
CA GLY A 68 13.75 -1.81 2.39
C GLY A 68 14.71 -2.08 1.23
N ASP A 69 14.68 -1.24 0.19
CA ASP A 69 15.67 -1.24 -0.89
C ASP A 69 17.10 -0.96 -0.38
N ASP A 70 17.25 -0.30 0.79
CA ASP A 70 18.56 -0.04 1.43
C ASP A 70 19.09 -1.26 2.22
N ASP A 71 18.24 -2.24 2.55
CA ASP A 71 18.60 -3.46 3.31
C ASP A 71 18.80 -4.72 2.43
N GLY A 72 18.78 -4.56 1.10
CA GLY A 72 19.18 -5.61 0.16
C GLY A 72 18.33 -6.89 0.14
N SER A 73 17.19 -6.94 0.83
CA SER A 73 16.34 -8.16 0.81
C SER A 73 14.88 -7.90 1.18
N PHE A 74 14.16 -7.15 0.35
CA PHE A 74 12.71 -7.30 0.30
C PHE A 74 12.17 -7.03 -1.11
N GLU A 75 11.92 -8.10 -1.87
CA GLU A 75 11.10 -7.99 -3.08
C GLU A 75 9.69 -7.55 -2.65
N PRO A 76 9.14 -6.45 -3.22
CA PRO A 76 7.72 -6.22 -3.13
C PRO A 76 7.01 -7.43 -3.76
N PRO A 77 5.82 -7.85 -3.29
CA PRO A 77 5.05 -8.81 -4.05
C PRO A 77 4.79 -8.18 -5.42
N ARG A 78 5.44 -8.70 -6.48
CA ARG A 78 5.20 -8.36 -7.89
C ARG A 78 3.77 -8.77 -8.27
N GLY A 79 2.78 -8.05 -7.75
CA GLY A 79 1.39 -8.51 -7.76
C GLY A 79 0.36 -7.42 -7.52
N ALA A 80 0.68 -6.16 -7.81
CA ALA A 80 -0.31 -5.09 -7.86
C ALA A 80 -0.47 -4.52 -9.28
N VAL A 81 -0.61 -5.40 -10.29
CA VAL A 81 -1.35 -5.12 -11.54
C VAL A 81 -1.51 -6.42 -12.35
N GLU A 82 -2.38 -7.33 -11.92
CA GLU A 82 -3.07 -8.16 -12.91
C GLU A 82 -4.46 -8.51 -12.41
N ALA A 83 -5.43 -8.25 -13.29
CA ALA A 83 -6.85 -8.31 -13.03
C ALA A 83 -7.27 -9.64 -12.41
N ALA A 84 -8.23 -9.56 -11.48
CA ALA A 84 -8.87 -10.71 -10.88
C ALA A 84 -9.33 -11.75 -11.94
N PRO A 85 -8.96 -13.02 -11.82
CA PRO A 85 -9.83 -14.10 -12.22
C PRO A 85 -10.67 -14.49 -11.00
N LYS A 86 -11.98 -14.25 -11.12
CA LYS A 86 -13.01 -14.76 -10.20
C LYS A 86 -12.74 -16.24 -9.93
N LYS A 87 -12.53 -16.61 -8.65
CA LYS A 87 -12.44 -18.01 -8.23
C LYS A 87 -13.70 -18.75 -8.73
N PRO A 88 -13.59 -19.90 -9.41
CA PRO A 88 -14.78 -20.65 -9.80
C PRO A 88 -15.46 -21.17 -8.53
N VAL A 89 -16.74 -20.82 -8.37
CA VAL A 89 -17.62 -21.43 -7.38
C VAL A 89 -17.72 -22.92 -7.71
N ILE A 90 -17.05 -23.75 -6.91
CA ILE A 90 -17.13 -25.20 -7.02
C ILE A 90 -18.56 -25.61 -6.63
N THR A 91 -19.35 -25.93 -7.64
CA THR A 91 -20.69 -26.52 -7.47
C THR A 91 -20.54 -27.94 -6.94
N VAL A 92 -20.96 -28.17 -5.69
CA VAL A 92 -21.06 -29.53 -5.15
C VAL A 92 -22.42 -30.12 -5.51
N LYS A 93 -22.49 -30.83 -6.64
CA LYS A 93 -23.64 -31.65 -7.01
C LYS A 93 -23.55 -33.00 -6.30
N ARG A 94 -24.09 -33.12 -5.10
CA ARG A 94 -24.28 -34.44 -4.46
C ARG A 94 -25.50 -35.13 -5.09
N ARG A 95 -25.25 -35.98 -6.09
CA ARG A 95 -26.11 -37.14 -6.37
C ARG A 95 -25.60 -38.30 -5.52
N ARG A 96 -26.44 -38.83 -4.63
CA ARG A 96 -26.27 -40.21 -4.17
C ARG A 96 -27.49 -41.00 -4.64
N GLN A 97 -27.22 -41.97 -5.50
CA GLN A 97 -28.15 -43.02 -5.89
C GLN A 97 -28.72 -43.68 -4.63
N VAL A 98 -30.04 -43.82 -4.61
CA VAL A 98 -30.72 -44.91 -3.94
C VAL A 98 -30.75 -46.06 -4.94
N ASN A 99 -30.21 -47.22 -4.57
CA ASN A 99 -30.43 -48.46 -5.30
C ASN A 99 -30.02 -49.67 -4.44
N PRO A 100 -30.59 -50.86 -4.66
CA PRO A 100 -31.98 -51.20 -4.94
C PRO A 100 -32.77 -51.60 -3.67
#